data_AF-A0AAE1GZB4-F1
#
_entry.id   AF-A0AAE1GZB4-F1
#
_cell.length_a   1.000
_cell.length_b   1.000
_cell.length_c   1.000
_cell.angle_alpha   90.00
_cell.angle_beta   90.00
_cell.angle_gamma   90.00
#
_symmetry.space_group_name_H-M   'P 1'
#
loop_
_entity.id
_entity.type
_entity.pdbx_description
1 polymer ?
#
loop_
_entity_poly.entity_id
_entity_poly.type
_entity_poly.pdbx_seq_one_letter_code
_entity_poly.pdbx_strand_id
1 'polypeptide(L)'
;MDRNRFKPWHADQDSAERNERARKAYTALLTVTARTPDNEVYRNFSNEVKEVARTRYNYTFGPAPVSAFVSAFYDAVLLYALALNETVRDGGDPHDGKAITERMWNRTFNGISGDVKIDSNGDRIADYSLLDMDPETGEFKIVANYIGGKHRLEYVPERQIHWSGGRTEPPADTPLCGFDGSLCPDNALPGYAILSMVLSSVVVVLAVASFFIYRYVDRRLGFAA
;
A
#
# COMPACT_ATOMS: atom_id res chain seq x y z
N MET A 1 -21.80 0.09 5.92
CA MET A 1 -20.48 0.75 5.77
C MET A 1 -19.61 0.35 6.94
N ASP A 2 -18.38 -0.03 6.61
CA ASP A 2 -17.41 -0.86 7.35
C ASP A 2 -17.56 -0.92 8.88
N ARG A 3 -18.03 -2.08 9.37
CA ARG A 3 -18.29 -2.33 10.80
C ARG A 3 -16.99 -2.50 11.60
N ASN A 4 -15.84 -2.72 10.95
CA ASN A 4 -14.58 -2.88 11.67
C ASN A 4 -13.38 -2.37 10.87
N ARG A 5 -13.25 -1.04 10.74
CA ARG A 5 -12.08 -0.37 10.14
C ARG A 5 -10.74 -0.88 10.71
N PHE A 6 -10.73 -1.38 11.95
CA PHE A 6 -9.53 -1.91 12.58
C PHE A 6 -9.16 -3.33 12.09
N LYS A 7 -10.11 -4.12 11.59
CA LYS A 7 -9.87 -5.48 11.07
C LYS A 7 -10.40 -5.63 9.64
N PRO A 8 -9.81 -4.92 8.67
CA PRO A 8 -10.29 -4.89 7.28
C PRO A 8 -10.22 -6.27 6.58
N TRP A 9 -9.45 -7.21 7.12
CA TRP A 9 -9.38 -8.59 6.62
C TRP A 9 -10.59 -9.46 7.01
N HIS A 10 -11.43 -9.03 7.96
CA HIS A 10 -12.55 -9.83 8.48
C HIS A 10 -13.87 -9.45 7.81
N ALA A 11 -14.55 -10.44 7.24
CA ALA A 11 -15.91 -10.31 6.72
C ALA A 11 -16.87 -11.24 7.47
N ASP A 12 -17.90 -10.66 8.11
CA ASP A 12 -18.89 -11.39 8.92
C ASP A 12 -19.67 -12.46 8.12
N GLN A 13 -19.80 -12.25 6.80
CA GLN A 13 -20.55 -13.12 5.90
C GLN A 13 -19.68 -14.21 5.26
N ASP A 14 -18.37 -14.27 5.58
CA ASP A 14 -17.42 -15.17 4.94
C ASP A 14 -17.03 -16.36 5.84
N SER A 15 -16.44 -17.40 5.26
CA SER A 15 -16.00 -18.57 6.01
C SER A 15 -14.80 -18.27 6.89
N ALA A 16 -14.67 -19.01 8.01
CA ALA A 16 -13.53 -18.88 8.91
C ALA A 16 -12.19 -19.13 8.19
N GLU A 17 -12.15 -20.09 7.27
CA GLU A 17 -10.96 -20.39 6.46
C GLU A 17 -10.56 -19.21 5.56
N ARG A 18 -11.54 -18.56 4.90
CA ARG A 18 -11.27 -17.40 4.05
C ARG A 18 -10.82 -16.19 4.86
N ASN A 19 -11.45 -15.95 6.01
CA ASN A 19 -11.02 -14.90 6.94
C ASN A 19 -9.60 -15.15 7.47
N GLU A 20 -9.22 -16.39 7.79
CA GLU A 20 -7.87 -16.71 8.24
C GLU A 20 -6.83 -16.55 7.10
N ARG A 21 -7.17 -16.95 5.88
CA ARG A 21 -6.33 -16.71 4.70
C ARG A 21 -6.14 -15.21 4.45
N ALA A 22 -7.21 -14.41 4.57
CA ALA A 22 -7.15 -12.96 4.46
C ALA A 22 -6.28 -12.35 5.57
N ARG A 23 -6.49 -12.74 6.83
CA ARG A 23 -5.68 -12.29 7.98
C ARG A 23 -4.19 -12.51 7.72
N LYS A 24 -3.81 -13.70 7.22
CA LYS A 24 -2.41 -14.01 6.91
C LYS A 24 -1.86 -13.16 5.77
N ALA A 25 -2.63 -12.92 4.71
CA ALA A 25 -2.22 -12.06 3.60
C ALA A 25 -2.05 -10.59 4.02
N TYR A 26 -2.91 -10.09 4.92
CA TYR A 26 -2.86 -8.71 5.40
C TYR A 26 -1.64 -8.39 6.29
N THR A 27 -0.89 -9.41 6.76
CA THR A 27 0.41 -9.20 7.43
C THR A 27 1.45 -8.51 6.54
N ALA A 28 1.27 -8.54 5.21
CA ALA A 28 2.15 -7.87 4.26
C ALA A 28 1.60 -6.52 3.77
N LEU A 29 0.46 -6.07 4.30
CA LEU A 29 -0.23 -4.87 3.84
C LEU A 29 0.07 -3.67 4.74
N LEU A 30 0.59 -2.60 4.13
CA LEU A 30 0.61 -1.28 4.72
C LEU A 30 -0.50 -0.42 4.12
N THR A 31 -1.25 0.28 4.95
CA THR A 31 -2.36 1.14 4.52
C THR A 31 -2.00 2.60 4.73
N VAL A 32 -2.12 3.43 3.69
CA VAL A 32 -1.96 4.88 3.78
C VAL A 32 -3.34 5.53 3.80
N THR A 33 -3.63 6.33 4.83
CA THR A 33 -4.89 7.06 4.95
C THR A 33 -4.66 8.53 5.26
N ALA A 34 -5.63 9.39 4.93
CA ALA A 34 -5.63 10.75 5.47
C ALA A 34 -5.56 10.71 7.00
N ARG A 35 -4.74 11.57 7.59
CA ARG A 35 -4.53 11.60 9.03
C ARG A 35 -5.80 12.07 9.75
N THR A 36 -6.24 11.29 10.72
CA THR A 36 -7.26 11.69 11.71
C THR A 36 -6.58 11.83 13.06
N PRO A 37 -6.70 12.96 13.76
CA PRO A 37 -6.11 13.10 15.09
C PRO A 37 -6.64 12.04 16.07
N ASP A 38 -5.74 11.46 16.85
CA ASP A 38 -6.08 10.56 17.95
C ASP A 38 -5.99 11.28 19.30
N ASN A 39 -6.78 12.34 19.45
CA ASN A 39 -6.87 13.11 20.69
C ASN A 39 -8.32 13.20 21.17
N GLU A 40 -8.50 13.59 22.43
CA GLU A 40 -9.81 13.66 23.05
C GLU A 40 -10.75 14.65 22.35
N VAL A 41 -10.21 15.78 21.88
CA VAL A 41 -10.96 16.82 21.17
C VAL A 41 -11.60 16.24 19.90
N TYR A 42 -10.84 15.53 19.07
CA TYR A 42 -11.36 14.89 17.86
C TYR A 42 -12.37 13.78 18.17
N ARG A 43 -12.15 13.00 19.24
CA ARG A 43 -13.10 11.98 19.68
C ARG A 43 -14.44 12.59 20.10
N ASN A 44 -14.42 13.68 20.84
CA ASN A 44 -15.63 14.39 21.26
C ASN A 44 -16.38 14.97 20.07
N PHE A 45 -15.68 15.65 19.14
CA PHE A 45 -16.26 16.09 17.87
C PHE A 45 -16.89 14.94 17.09
N SER A 46 -16.17 13.81 16.97
CA SER A 46 -16.70 12.64 16.28
C SER A 46 -17.98 12.13 16.94
N ASN A 47 -18.07 12.12 18.27
CA ASN A 47 -19.26 11.67 18.99
C ASN A 47 -20.44 12.63 18.78
N GLU A 48 -20.19 13.94 18.80
CA GLU A 48 -21.20 14.96 18.54
C GLU A 48 -21.78 14.84 17.13
N VAL A 49 -20.92 14.70 16.11
CA VAL A 49 -21.38 14.50 14.72
C VAL A 49 -22.25 13.25 14.60
N LYS A 50 -21.85 12.16 15.26
CA LYS A 50 -22.63 10.91 15.26
C LYS A 50 -24.01 11.10 15.88
N GLU A 51 -24.10 11.86 16.98
CA GLU A 51 -25.36 12.14 17.65
C GLU A 51 -26.28 13.05 16.81
N VAL A 52 -25.73 14.08 16.17
CA VAL A 52 -26.48 14.94 15.24
C VAL A 52 -27.00 14.13 14.04
N ALA A 53 -26.17 13.26 13.46
CA ALA A 53 -26.57 12.40 12.35
C ALA A 53 -27.72 11.45 12.73
N ARG A 54 -27.65 10.87 13.93
CA ARG A 54 -28.67 9.97 14.46
C ARG A 54 -29.99 10.70 14.69
N THR A 55 -29.93 11.86 15.34
CA THR A 55 -31.14 12.59 15.78
C THR A 55 -31.81 13.40 14.67
N ARG A 56 -31.05 14.01 13.77
CA ARG A 56 -31.59 14.90 12.73
C ARG A 56 -31.73 14.26 11.36
N TYR A 57 -30.91 13.25 11.06
CA TYR A 57 -30.82 12.66 9.72
C TYR A 57 -31.16 11.17 9.69
N ASN A 58 -31.56 10.59 10.84
CA ASN A 58 -31.85 9.15 10.99
C ASN A 58 -30.72 8.26 10.46
N TYR A 59 -29.47 8.69 10.62
CA TYR A 59 -28.28 7.98 10.15
C TYR A 59 -27.41 7.57 11.33
N THR A 60 -27.13 6.27 11.43
CA THR A 60 -26.30 5.71 12.52
C THR A 60 -24.92 5.35 11.99
N PHE A 61 -23.90 6.02 12.53
CA PHE A 61 -22.50 5.69 12.26
C PHE A 61 -22.07 4.42 12.99
N GLY A 62 -21.01 3.79 12.46
CA GLY A 62 -20.31 2.70 13.15
C GLY A 62 -19.49 3.15 14.37
N PRO A 63 -18.84 2.21 15.05
CA PRO A 63 -18.06 2.49 16.26
C PRO A 63 -16.81 3.35 15.97
N ALA A 64 -16.18 3.19 14.80
CA ALA A 64 -15.00 3.95 14.42
C ALA A 64 -15.26 5.47 14.36
N PRO A 65 -14.26 6.33 14.63
CA PRO A 65 -14.39 7.78 14.47
C PRO A 65 -14.85 8.18 13.06
N VAL A 66 -15.46 9.37 12.94
CA VAL A 66 -15.88 9.92 11.64
C VAL A 66 -14.69 10.04 10.68
N SER A 67 -14.97 9.95 9.38
CA SER A 67 -13.92 9.99 8.36
C SER A 67 -13.24 11.36 8.30
N ALA A 68 -12.01 11.38 7.78
CA ALA A 68 -11.25 12.62 7.56
C ALA A 68 -12.01 13.62 6.65
N PHE A 69 -12.93 13.14 5.80
CA PHE A 69 -13.78 13.99 4.97
C PHE A 69 -14.75 14.83 5.81
N VAL A 70 -15.34 14.24 6.86
CA VAL A 70 -16.27 14.95 7.76
C VAL A 70 -15.54 16.08 8.47
N SER A 71 -14.34 15.82 8.99
CA SER A 71 -13.51 16.87 9.59
C SER A 71 -13.03 17.91 8.58
N ALA A 72 -12.74 17.52 7.34
CA ALA A 72 -12.32 18.46 6.31
C ALA A 72 -13.43 19.46 5.95
N PHE A 73 -14.69 19.01 5.89
CA PHE A 73 -15.83 19.92 5.69
C PHE A 73 -16.04 20.86 6.87
N TYR A 74 -15.87 20.36 8.11
CA TYR A 74 -15.91 21.22 9.30
C TYR A 74 -14.84 22.32 9.22
N ASP A 75 -13.60 21.94 8.90
CA ASP A 75 -12.48 22.87 8.77
C ASP A 75 -12.68 23.85 7.61
N ALA A 76 -13.30 23.43 6.51
CA ALA A 76 -13.61 24.30 5.37
C ALA A 76 -14.59 25.42 5.75
N VAL A 77 -15.64 25.10 6.52
CA VAL A 77 -16.59 26.11 7.02
C VAL A 77 -15.90 27.06 7.99
N LEU A 78 -15.02 26.54 8.87
CA LEU A 78 -14.23 27.37 9.78
C LEU A 78 -13.30 28.32 9.02
N LEU A 79 -12.57 27.83 8.02
CA LEU A 79 -11.71 28.64 7.15
C LEU A 79 -12.50 29.74 6.44
N TYR A 80 -13.66 29.40 5.88
CA TYR A 80 -14.55 30.36 5.26
C TYR A 80 -15.00 31.44 6.27
N ALA A 81 -15.42 31.05 7.46
CA ALA A 81 -15.86 31.99 8.50
C ALA A 81 -14.73 32.94 8.92
N LEU A 82 -13.49 32.44 9.03
CA LEU A 82 -12.32 33.27 9.32
C LEU A 82 -12.08 34.31 8.20
N ALA A 83 -12.06 33.87 6.94
CA ALA A 83 -11.81 34.74 5.80
C ALA A 83 -12.95 35.77 5.57
N LEU A 84 -14.21 35.36 5.77
CA LEU A 84 -15.37 36.24 5.68
C LEU A 84 -15.33 37.30 6.79
N ASN A 85 -15.05 36.90 8.04
CA ASN A 85 -14.97 37.82 9.16
C ASN A 85 -13.87 38.87 8.94
N GLU A 86 -12.70 38.47 8.44
CA GLU A 86 -11.62 39.39 8.06
C GLU A 86 -12.06 40.33 6.93
N THR A 87 -12.76 39.82 5.92
CA THR A 87 -13.27 40.62 4.80
C THR A 87 -14.23 41.71 5.29
N VAL A 88 -15.20 41.36 6.14
CA VAL A 88 -16.17 42.32 6.69
C VAL A 88 -15.51 43.33 7.62
N ARG A 89 -14.60 42.86 8.50
CA ARG A 89 -13.87 43.73 9.43
C ARG A 89 -13.06 44.80 8.69
N ASP A 90 -12.48 44.44 7.55
CA ASP A 90 -11.65 45.34 6.76
C ASP A 90 -12.49 46.21 5.78
N GLY A 91 -13.82 46.20 5.91
CA GLY A 91 -14.75 47.01 5.11
C GLY A 91 -15.02 46.47 3.70
N GLY A 92 -14.66 45.23 3.42
CA GLY A 92 -14.92 44.56 2.14
C GLY A 92 -16.37 44.08 2.00
N ASP A 93 -16.75 43.75 0.76
CA ASP A 93 -18.07 43.19 0.45
C ASP A 93 -18.12 41.69 0.84
N PRO A 94 -19.03 41.26 1.73
CA PRO A 94 -19.21 39.84 2.06
C PRO A 94 -19.69 38.97 0.89
N HIS A 95 -20.09 39.57 -0.23
CA HIS A 95 -20.47 38.85 -1.45
C HIS A 95 -19.34 38.75 -2.48
N ASP A 96 -18.18 39.39 -2.23
CA ASP A 96 -16.99 39.24 -3.08
C ASP A 96 -16.28 37.91 -2.78
N GLY A 97 -16.76 36.85 -3.44
CA GLY A 97 -16.23 35.50 -3.27
C GLY A 97 -14.74 35.38 -3.63
N LYS A 98 -14.24 36.21 -4.57
CA LYS A 98 -12.82 36.22 -4.93
C LYS A 98 -12.00 36.79 -3.78
N ALA A 99 -12.38 37.95 -3.25
CA ALA A 99 -11.68 38.58 -2.13
C ALA A 99 -11.69 37.72 -0.86
N ILE A 100 -12.77 36.96 -0.62
CA ILE A 100 -12.84 36.01 0.50
C ILE A 100 -11.91 34.82 0.24
N THR A 101 -11.95 34.25 -0.96
CA THR A 101 -11.14 33.08 -1.33
C THR A 101 -9.65 33.39 -1.30
N GLU A 102 -9.22 34.55 -1.79
CA GLU A 102 -7.81 34.98 -1.72
C GLU A 102 -7.32 35.09 -0.26
N ARG A 103 -8.20 35.46 0.69
CA ARG A 103 -7.89 35.45 2.12
C ARG A 103 -7.85 34.06 2.74
N MET A 104 -8.40 33.04 2.08
CA MET A 104 -8.34 31.65 2.55
C MET A 104 -7.00 30.98 2.20
N TRP A 105 -6.26 31.51 1.24
CA TRP A 105 -5.03 30.90 0.70
C TRP A 105 -3.79 31.28 1.51
N ASN A 106 -2.71 30.49 1.34
CA ASN A 106 -1.40 30.72 1.93
C ASN A 106 -1.42 31.02 3.45
N ARG A 107 -2.21 30.27 4.21
CA ARG A 107 -2.40 30.49 5.64
C ARG A 107 -2.47 29.19 6.42
N THR A 108 -2.31 29.32 7.73
CA THR A 108 -2.49 28.23 8.68
C THR A 108 -3.51 28.64 9.73
N PHE A 109 -4.38 27.71 10.11
CA PHE A 109 -5.35 27.88 11.18
C PHE A 109 -5.55 26.58 11.95
N ASN A 110 -6.07 26.68 13.17
CA ASN A 110 -6.31 25.52 14.01
C ASN A 110 -7.72 24.99 13.72
N GLY A 111 -7.79 23.84 13.05
CA GLY A 111 -9.03 23.12 12.77
C GLY A 111 -9.26 21.96 13.74
N ILE A 112 -10.36 21.23 13.54
CA ILE A 112 -10.66 20.02 14.32
C ILE A 112 -9.71 18.87 13.97
N SER A 113 -9.19 18.87 12.75
CA SER A 113 -8.19 17.90 12.29
C SER A 113 -6.74 18.28 12.68
N GLY A 114 -6.56 19.30 13.53
CA GLY A 114 -5.26 19.85 13.91
C GLY A 114 -4.90 21.11 13.13
N ASP A 115 -3.61 21.40 13.01
CA ASP A 115 -3.13 22.54 12.22
C ASP A 115 -3.44 22.31 10.73
N VAL A 116 -4.27 23.17 10.16
CA VAL A 116 -4.65 23.13 8.74
C VAL A 116 -3.89 24.21 8.01
N LYS A 117 -3.06 23.79 7.04
CA LYS A 117 -2.32 24.70 6.17
C LYS A 117 -2.88 24.65 4.75
N ILE A 118 -3.24 25.82 4.24
CA ILE A 118 -3.63 26.04 2.84
C ILE A 118 -2.44 26.72 2.16
N ASP A 119 -1.98 26.17 1.03
CA ASP A 119 -0.86 26.72 0.28
C ASP A 119 -1.28 27.92 -0.58
N SER A 120 -0.32 28.48 -1.31
CA SER A 120 -0.53 29.63 -2.19
C SER A 120 -1.39 29.33 -3.42
N ASN A 121 -1.63 28.06 -3.74
CA ASN A 121 -2.54 27.63 -4.81
C ASN A 121 -3.96 27.39 -4.31
N GLY A 122 -4.21 27.56 -3.00
CA GLY A 122 -5.49 27.28 -2.38
C GLY A 122 -5.70 25.82 -2.00
N ASP A 123 -4.67 25.00 -2.08
CA ASP A 123 -4.75 23.58 -1.77
C ASP A 123 -4.34 23.30 -0.33
N ARG A 124 -5.04 22.37 0.31
CA ARG A 124 -4.67 21.93 1.66
C ARG A 124 -3.43 21.06 1.60
N ILE A 125 -2.41 21.40 2.38
CA ILE A 125 -1.26 20.51 2.61
C ILE A 125 -1.73 19.35 3.49
N ALA A 126 -1.80 18.16 2.92
CA ALA A 126 -2.35 16.99 3.56
C ALA A 126 -1.33 16.25 4.45
N ASP A 127 -1.79 15.84 5.62
CA ASP A 127 -1.10 14.88 6.47
C ASP A 127 -1.67 13.48 6.24
N TYR A 128 -0.80 12.47 6.31
CA TYR A 128 -1.18 11.07 6.14
C TYR A 128 -0.74 10.23 7.33
N SER A 129 -1.44 9.12 7.57
CA SER A 129 -1.06 8.08 8.52
C SER A 129 -0.76 6.80 7.77
N LEU A 130 0.32 6.14 8.16
CA LEU A 130 0.67 4.79 7.75
C LEU A 130 0.20 3.83 8.83
N LEU A 131 -0.65 2.89 8.44
CA LEU A 131 -1.18 1.84 9.31
C LEU A 131 -0.57 0.50 8.91
N ASP A 132 -0.30 -0.30 9.92
CA ASP A 132 0.17 -1.66 9.80
C ASP A 132 -0.62 -2.57 10.72
N MET A 133 -0.69 -3.86 10.37
CA MET A 133 -1.43 -4.85 11.15
C MET A 133 -0.58 -5.34 12.32
N ASP A 134 -1.12 -5.19 13.53
CA ASP A 134 -0.60 -5.88 14.70
C ASP A 134 -0.82 -7.41 14.52
N PRO A 135 0.27 -8.21 14.44
CA PRO A 135 0.16 -9.64 14.14
C PRO A 135 -0.52 -10.44 15.25
N GLU A 136 -0.54 -9.94 16.50
CA GLU A 136 -1.17 -10.63 17.63
C GLU A 136 -2.69 -10.40 17.63
N THR A 137 -3.11 -9.15 17.48
CA THR A 137 -4.53 -8.76 17.59
C THR A 137 -5.27 -8.79 16.25
N GLY A 138 -4.54 -8.74 15.15
CA GLY A 138 -5.06 -8.54 13.80
C GLY A 138 -5.59 -7.13 13.56
N GLU A 139 -5.30 -6.16 14.43
CA GLU A 139 -5.79 -4.79 14.29
C GLU A 139 -4.80 -3.89 13.56
N PHE A 140 -5.30 -3.10 12.62
CA PHE A 140 -4.52 -2.06 11.95
C PHE A 140 -4.35 -0.87 12.89
N LYS A 141 -3.09 -0.55 13.19
CA LYS A 141 -2.68 0.55 14.07
C LYS A 141 -1.77 1.50 13.32
N ILE A 142 -1.83 2.79 13.68
CA ILE A 142 -0.94 3.81 13.13
C ILE A 142 0.49 3.54 13.65
N VAL A 143 1.44 3.38 12.73
CA VAL A 143 2.87 3.16 12.98
C VAL A 143 3.72 4.37 12.58
N ALA A 144 3.25 5.20 11.65
CA ALA A 144 3.91 6.45 11.28
C ALA A 144 2.91 7.49 10.77
N ASN A 145 3.29 8.76 10.83
CA ASN A 145 2.54 9.87 10.25
C ASN A 145 3.45 10.68 9.33
N TYR A 146 2.99 10.96 8.11
CA TYR A 146 3.62 11.94 7.25
C TYR A 146 3.01 13.32 7.54
N ILE A 147 3.85 14.25 7.98
CA ILE A 147 3.47 15.63 8.24
C ILE A 147 3.77 16.46 7.00
N GLY A 148 2.73 16.79 6.23
CA GLY A 148 2.87 17.42 4.93
C GLY A 148 3.58 18.76 5.00
N GLY A 149 3.27 19.57 6.01
CA GLY A 149 3.90 20.87 6.21
C GLY A 149 5.40 20.81 6.55
N LYS A 150 5.91 19.65 6.99
CA LYS A 150 7.32 19.43 7.35
C LYS A 150 8.06 18.52 6.36
N HIS A 151 7.35 17.94 5.38
CA HIS A 151 7.88 16.93 4.47
C HIS A 151 8.61 15.78 5.18
N ARG A 152 8.05 15.30 6.30
CA ARG A 152 8.71 14.32 7.15
C ARG A 152 7.77 13.21 7.60
N LEU A 153 8.29 11.99 7.57
CA LEU A 153 7.67 10.83 8.21
C LEU A 153 8.11 10.77 9.68
N GLU A 154 7.14 10.77 10.58
CA GLU A 154 7.31 10.70 12.03
C GLU A 154 6.76 9.36 12.53
N TYR A 155 7.64 8.48 13.03
CA TYR A 155 7.26 7.18 13.55
C TYR A 155 6.62 7.30 14.93
N VAL A 156 5.59 6.48 15.18
CA VAL A 156 4.96 6.41 16.49
C VAL A 156 5.88 5.63 17.44
N PRO A 157 6.23 6.16 18.62
CA PRO A 157 7.04 5.45 19.59
C PRO A 157 6.46 4.07 19.90
N GLU A 158 7.33 3.06 20.05
CA GLU A 158 6.98 1.68 20.41
C GLU A 158 6.08 0.94 19.39
N ARG A 159 5.80 1.54 18.23
CA ARG A 159 5.04 0.92 17.14
C ARG A 159 5.88 0.82 15.88
N GLN A 160 6.64 -0.26 15.78
CA GLN A 160 7.45 -0.56 14.59
C GLN A 160 6.60 -1.19 13.49
N ILE A 161 7.03 -1.00 12.24
CA ILE A 161 6.46 -1.71 11.09
C ILE A 161 6.83 -3.19 11.20
N HIS A 162 5.82 -4.06 11.18
CA HIS A 162 5.94 -5.49 11.05
C HIS A 162 6.22 -5.87 9.60
N TRP A 163 7.39 -6.44 9.35
CA TRP A 163 7.72 -6.99 8.04
C TRP A 163 7.38 -8.48 7.99
N SER A 164 6.38 -8.81 7.17
CA SER A 164 5.93 -10.20 6.97
C SER A 164 7.07 -11.17 6.64
N GLY A 165 6.88 -12.43 7.02
CA GLY A 165 7.88 -13.49 6.81
C GLY A 165 9.02 -13.49 7.84
N GLY A 166 8.83 -12.85 9.00
CA GLY A 166 9.83 -12.82 10.08
C GLY A 166 11.03 -11.91 9.77
N ARG A 167 10.83 -10.92 8.90
CA ARG A 167 11.87 -9.98 8.52
C ARG A 167 12.00 -8.89 9.59
N THR A 168 13.22 -8.42 9.82
CA THR A 168 13.49 -7.24 10.66
C THR A 168 13.50 -5.93 9.86
N GLU A 169 13.58 -6.04 8.54
CA GLU A 169 13.76 -4.92 7.61
C GLU A 169 12.81 -5.04 6.40
N PRO A 170 12.52 -3.92 5.71
CA PRO A 170 11.71 -3.95 4.48
C PRO A 170 12.26 -4.94 3.45
N PRO A 171 11.40 -5.61 2.67
CA PRO A 171 11.86 -6.35 1.51
C PRO A 171 12.55 -5.40 0.52
N ALA A 172 13.54 -5.93 -0.20
CA ALA A 172 14.12 -5.22 -1.34
C ALA A 172 13.02 -4.88 -2.36
N ASP A 173 13.14 -3.71 -2.98
CA ASP A 173 12.23 -3.25 -4.03
C ASP A 173 12.35 -4.07 -5.33
N THR A 174 13.49 -4.75 -5.51
CA THR A 174 13.80 -5.61 -6.65
C THR A 174 14.22 -7.00 -6.17
N PRO A 175 13.72 -8.09 -6.78
CA PRO A 175 14.20 -9.44 -6.49
C PRO A 175 15.70 -9.58 -6.77
N LEU A 176 16.38 -10.51 -6.07
CA LEU A 176 17.81 -10.77 -6.23
C LEU A 176 18.25 -11.04 -7.68
N CYS A 177 17.40 -11.69 -8.48
CA CYS A 177 17.67 -11.98 -9.88
C CYS A 177 16.97 -11.04 -10.87
N GLY A 178 16.49 -9.88 -10.42
CA GLY A 178 15.64 -9.02 -11.23
C GLY A 178 14.23 -9.61 -11.40
N PHE A 179 13.31 -8.81 -11.92
CA PHE A 179 11.92 -9.25 -12.15
C PHE A 179 11.81 -10.31 -13.26
N ASP A 180 12.74 -10.32 -14.20
CA ASP A 180 12.78 -11.20 -15.38
C ASP A 180 13.84 -12.30 -15.29
N GLY A 181 14.59 -12.37 -14.18
CA GLY A 181 15.69 -13.33 -14.01
C GLY A 181 17.00 -12.91 -14.69
N SER A 182 17.08 -11.74 -15.33
CA SER A 182 18.26 -11.30 -16.09
C SER A 182 19.53 -11.11 -15.26
N LEU A 183 19.40 -10.93 -13.93
CA LEU A 183 20.55 -10.79 -13.03
C LEU A 183 21.04 -12.13 -12.47
N CYS A 184 20.30 -13.22 -12.69
CA CYS A 184 20.76 -14.56 -12.32
C CYS A 184 21.87 -15.02 -13.29
N PRO A 185 22.88 -15.76 -12.82
CA PRO A 185 23.84 -16.41 -13.71
C PRO A 185 23.15 -17.33 -14.71
N ASP A 186 23.54 -17.24 -15.99
CA ASP A 186 23.10 -18.17 -17.03
C ASP A 186 23.68 -19.57 -16.75
N ASN A 187 22.88 -20.41 -16.10
CA ASN A 187 23.21 -21.82 -15.87
C ASN A 187 22.83 -22.72 -17.07
N ALA A 188 22.38 -22.13 -18.18
CA ALA A 188 22.08 -22.86 -19.40
C ALA A 188 23.39 -23.34 -20.04
N LEU A 189 23.44 -24.63 -20.42
CA LEU A 189 24.53 -25.12 -21.26
C LEU A 189 24.52 -24.30 -22.57
N PRO A 190 25.66 -23.71 -22.95
CA PRO A 190 25.71 -22.92 -24.17
C PRO A 190 25.37 -23.81 -25.37
N GLY A 191 24.72 -23.24 -26.40
CA GLY A 191 24.20 -24.02 -27.53
C GLY A 191 25.24 -24.92 -28.20
N TYR A 192 26.51 -24.50 -28.23
CA TYR A 192 27.61 -25.33 -28.76
C TYR A 192 27.88 -26.59 -27.93
N ALA A 193 27.67 -26.55 -26.61
CA ALA A 193 27.85 -27.71 -25.73
C ALA A 193 26.74 -28.75 -25.98
N ILE A 194 25.49 -28.28 -26.13
CA ILE A 194 24.36 -29.14 -26.50
C ILE A 194 24.60 -29.77 -27.88
N LEU A 195 24.99 -28.97 -28.88
CA LEU A 195 25.31 -29.46 -30.23
C LEU A 195 26.45 -30.49 -30.22
N SER A 196 27.50 -30.25 -29.43
CA SER A 196 28.63 -31.16 -29.31
C SER A 196 28.23 -32.50 -28.68
N MET A 197 27.38 -32.48 -27.65
CA MET A 197 26.85 -33.70 -27.02
C MET A 197 26.00 -34.52 -27.99
N VAL A 198 25.11 -33.88 -28.75
CA VAL A 198 24.27 -34.54 -29.75
C VAL A 198 25.12 -35.14 -30.87
N LEU A 199 26.05 -34.36 -31.44
CA LEU A 199 26.91 -34.82 -32.53
C LEU A 199 27.80 -35.99 -32.09
N SER A 200 28.39 -35.90 -30.89
CA SER A 200 29.20 -36.98 -30.33
C SER A 200 28.38 -38.26 -30.15
N SER A 201 27.14 -38.14 -29.69
CA SER A 201 26.22 -39.27 -29.53
C SER A 201 25.91 -39.94 -30.87
N VAL A 202 25.65 -39.16 -31.93
CA VAL A 202 25.42 -39.67 -33.29
C VAL A 202 26.64 -40.40 -33.82
N VAL A 203 27.84 -39.83 -33.66
CA VAL A 203 29.10 -40.45 -34.11
C VAL A 203 29.32 -41.79 -33.40
N VAL A 204 29.06 -41.87 -32.09
CA VAL A 204 29.17 -43.13 -31.34
C VAL A 204 28.18 -44.17 -31.87
N VAL A 205 26.93 -43.80 -32.10
CA VAL A 205 25.91 -44.72 -32.65
C VAL A 205 26.31 -45.22 -34.04
N LEU A 206 26.79 -44.33 -34.93
CA LEU A 206 27.27 -44.72 -36.25
C LEU A 206 28.49 -45.62 -36.19
N ALA A 207 29.43 -45.36 -35.28
CA ALA A 207 30.61 -46.21 -35.08
C ALA A 207 30.21 -47.61 -34.58
N VAL A 208 29.30 -47.68 -33.62
CA VAL A 208 28.75 -48.95 -33.11
C VAL A 208 28.01 -49.71 -34.20
N ALA A 209 27.12 -49.04 -34.95
CA ALA A 209 26.40 -49.65 -36.06
C ALA A 209 27.34 -50.16 -37.15
N SER A 210 28.34 -49.35 -37.53
CA SER A 210 29.36 -49.72 -38.52
C SER A 210 30.17 -50.94 -38.06
N PHE A 211 30.53 -51.00 -36.78
CA PHE A 211 31.21 -52.15 -36.19
C PHE A 211 30.37 -53.42 -36.24
N PHE A 212 29.07 -53.34 -35.92
CA PHE A 212 28.16 -54.48 -36.02
C PHE A 212 27.94 -54.92 -37.47
N ILE A 213 27.79 -53.99 -38.41
CA ILE A 213 27.68 -54.28 -39.84
C ILE A 213 28.95 -54.95 -40.36
N TYR A 214 30.13 -54.42 -40.02
CA TYR A 214 31.42 -55.00 -40.37
C TYR A 214 31.54 -56.44 -39.85
N ARG A 215 31.26 -56.66 -38.56
CA ARG A 215 31.26 -57.99 -37.92
C ARG A 215 30.27 -58.96 -38.58
N TYR A 216 29.12 -58.47 -39.04
CA TYR A 216 28.12 -59.28 -39.74
C TYR A 216 28.60 -59.71 -41.13
N VAL A 217 29.20 -58.80 -41.90
CA VAL A 217 29.71 -59.06 -43.25
C VAL A 217 30.93 -59.99 -43.22
N ASP A 218 31.89 -59.74 -42.32
CA ASP A 218 33.09 -60.57 -42.13
C ASP A 218 32.74 -62.02 -41.79
N ARG A 219 31.77 -62.22 -40.89
CA ARG A 219 31.25 -63.57 -40.57
C ARG A 219 30.57 -64.27 -41.74
N ARG A 220 29.96 -63.54 -42.69
CA ARG A 220 29.34 -64.14 -43.88
C ARG A 220 30.37 -64.49 -44.97
N LEU A 221 31.40 -63.66 -45.15
CA LEU A 221 32.44 -63.89 -46.15
C LEU A 221 33.44 -64.99 -45.71
N GLY A 222 33.68 -65.15 -44.42
CA GLY A 222 34.48 -66.26 -43.87
C GLY A 222 33.83 -67.65 -43.99
N PHE A 223 32.57 -67.75 -44.42
CA PHE A 223 31.88 -69.02 -44.74
C PHE A 223 31.92 -69.37 -46.24
N ALA A 224 32.47 -68.49 -47.09
CA ALA A 224 32.52 -68.66 -48.54
C ALA A 224 33.95 -68.99 -49.07
N ALA A 225 34.89 -69.30 -48.19
CA ALA A 225 36.25 -69.76 -48.51
C ALA A 225 36.46 -71.21 -48.04
#